data_AF-A0A7J2HFN1-F1
#
_entry.id   AF-A0A7J2HFN1-F1
#
_cell.length_a   1.000
_cell.length_b   1.000
_cell.length_c   1.000
_cell.angle_alpha   90.00
_cell.angle_beta   90.00
_cell.angle_gamma   90.00
#
_symmetry.space_group_name_H-M   'P 1'
#
loop_
_entity.id
_entity.type
_entity.pdbx_description
1 polymer ?
#
loop_
_entity_poly.entity_id
_entity_poly.type
_entity_poly.pdbx_seq_one_letter_code
_entity_poly.pdbx_strand_id
1 'polypeptide(L)'
;MTRTYKWLGGIGYILTFIPYVNFVSLILIAVAWIMMGRDTREKMFTALGILMIVFFAASISLVIIAFSFLWTLMPMTMPGFPMQPGGEIQPMMPGPFIWGILIAAVILLVLSIVTVIIDIIAHLRAGTIFDNKWFKIGGWLRVAVIVSLAIAIPLIIISLSSAGILGALGAIRPETMPFHVLLSFLWPVAIVVILSLLATIFSIIAFFTIPEEEAIEPKPQ
;
A
#
# COMPACT_ATOMS: atom_id res chain seq x y z
N MET A 1 -24.35 19.65 -7.68
CA MET A 1 -24.25 18.17 -7.66
C MET A 1 -23.65 17.81 -6.33
N THR A 2 -24.29 16.94 -5.56
CA THR A 2 -23.75 16.38 -4.31
C THR A 2 -22.29 15.98 -4.54
N ARG A 3 -21.38 16.34 -3.61
CA ARG A 3 -19.93 16.10 -3.76
C ARG A 3 -19.63 14.61 -3.98
N THR A 4 -19.61 14.17 -5.24
CA THR A 4 -19.49 12.75 -5.63
C THR A 4 -18.23 12.11 -5.08
N TYR A 5 -17.16 12.89 -4.92
CA TYR A 5 -15.91 12.43 -4.31
C TYR A 5 -16.05 11.98 -2.85
N LYS A 6 -17.08 12.43 -2.11
CA LYS A 6 -17.43 11.91 -0.77
C LYS A 6 -17.71 10.42 -0.82
N TRP A 7 -18.59 10.03 -1.74
CA TRP A 7 -19.02 8.65 -1.94
C TRP A 7 -17.91 7.81 -2.56
N LEU A 8 -17.24 8.32 -3.60
CA LEU A 8 -16.13 7.61 -4.25
C LEU A 8 -14.99 7.33 -3.27
N GLY A 9 -14.59 8.32 -2.47
CA GLY A 9 -13.53 8.15 -1.49
C GLY A 9 -13.96 7.24 -0.34
N GLY A 10 -15.14 7.47 0.25
CA GLY A 10 -15.65 6.64 1.35
C GLY A 10 -15.82 5.17 0.97
N ILE A 11 -16.48 4.89 -0.15
CA ILE A 11 -16.63 3.53 -0.70
C ILE A 11 -15.26 2.97 -1.10
N GLY A 12 -14.43 3.78 -1.75
CA GLY A 12 -13.07 3.42 -2.11
C GLY A 12 -12.30 2.89 -0.91
N TYR A 13 -12.25 3.62 0.20
CA TYR A 13 -11.58 3.15 1.41
C TYR A 13 -12.23 1.91 2.04
N ILE A 14 -13.56 1.75 2.00
CA ILE A 14 -14.22 0.52 2.48
C ILE A 14 -13.76 -0.70 1.66
N LEU A 15 -13.69 -0.56 0.34
CA LEU A 15 -13.29 -1.65 -0.55
C LEU A 15 -11.84 -2.11 -0.33
N THR A 16 -11.00 -1.34 0.38
CA THR A 16 -9.65 -1.81 0.76
C THR A 16 -9.68 -3.05 1.65
N PHE A 17 -10.77 -3.24 2.42
CA PHE A 17 -10.93 -4.37 3.33
C PHE A 17 -11.45 -5.65 2.65
N ILE A 18 -11.90 -5.56 1.40
CA ILE A 18 -12.46 -6.69 0.67
C ILE A 18 -11.37 -7.28 -0.24
N PRO A 19 -10.88 -8.49 0.05
CA PRO A 19 -9.92 -9.17 -0.83
C PRO A 19 -10.48 -9.29 -2.25
N TYR A 20 -9.59 -9.28 -3.24
CA TYR A 20 -9.91 -9.36 -4.68
C TYR A 20 -10.66 -8.15 -5.27
N VAL A 21 -11.30 -7.30 -4.47
CA VAL A 21 -11.97 -6.07 -4.93
C VAL A 21 -11.13 -4.82 -4.60
N ASN A 22 -10.13 -4.97 -3.73
CA ASN A 22 -9.19 -3.92 -3.33
C ASN A 22 -8.42 -3.25 -4.49
N PHE A 23 -8.32 -3.88 -5.67
CA PHE A 23 -7.72 -3.22 -6.84
C PHE A 23 -8.62 -2.07 -7.36
N VAL A 24 -9.95 -2.22 -7.26
CA VAL A 24 -10.93 -1.18 -7.62
C VAL A 24 -10.89 -0.03 -6.62
N SER A 25 -10.65 -0.36 -5.34
CA SER A 25 -10.52 0.62 -4.27
C SER A 25 -9.50 1.72 -4.59
N LEU A 26 -8.30 1.35 -5.01
CA LEU A 26 -7.23 2.31 -5.35
C LEU A 26 -7.67 3.31 -6.41
N ILE A 27 -8.37 2.85 -7.44
CA ILE A 27 -8.88 3.71 -8.53
C ILE A 27 -9.94 4.67 -8.00
N LEU A 28 -10.88 4.18 -7.20
CA LEU A 28 -11.95 5.02 -6.63
C LEU A 28 -11.40 6.10 -5.70
N ILE A 29 -10.45 5.74 -4.84
CA ILE A 29 -9.77 6.69 -3.94
C ILE A 29 -9.00 7.71 -4.77
N ALA A 30 -8.27 7.28 -5.80
CA ALA A 30 -7.53 8.17 -6.68
C ALA A 30 -8.44 9.20 -7.38
N VAL A 31 -9.55 8.74 -7.96
CA VAL A 31 -10.54 9.61 -8.62
C VAL A 31 -11.15 10.57 -7.61
N ALA A 32 -11.46 10.12 -6.39
CA ALA A 32 -11.99 10.97 -5.34
C ALA A 32 -11.01 12.12 -5.01
N TRP A 33 -9.72 11.84 -4.87
CA TRP A 33 -8.70 12.86 -4.63
C TRP A 33 -8.51 13.81 -5.81
N ILE A 34 -8.56 13.34 -7.05
CA ILE A 34 -8.50 14.19 -8.25
C ILE A 34 -9.69 15.14 -8.32
N MET A 35 -10.90 14.62 -8.11
CA MET A 35 -12.13 15.43 -8.11
C MET A 35 -12.11 16.45 -6.97
N MET A 36 -11.74 16.02 -5.77
CA MET A 36 -11.59 16.91 -4.62
C MET A 36 -10.57 18.03 -4.89
N GLY A 37 -9.41 17.70 -5.47
CA GLY A 37 -8.38 18.69 -5.82
C GLY A 37 -8.81 19.68 -6.90
N ARG A 38 -9.63 19.25 -7.85
CA ARG A 38 -10.23 20.15 -8.84
C ARG A 38 -11.22 21.12 -8.19
N ASP A 39 -12.05 20.63 -7.27
CA ASP A 39 -13.10 21.41 -6.63
C ASP A 39 -12.52 22.40 -5.59
N THR A 40 -11.49 22.01 -4.85
CA THR A 40 -10.80 22.88 -3.87
C THR A 40 -9.65 23.69 -4.46
N ARG A 41 -9.29 23.46 -5.73
CA ARG A 41 -8.08 23.99 -6.40
C ARG A 41 -6.76 23.64 -5.70
N GLU A 42 -6.76 22.61 -4.85
CA GLU A 42 -5.55 22.11 -4.19
C GLU A 42 -4.78 21.14 -5.06
N LYS A 43 -3.61 21.57 -5.55
CA LYS A 43 -2.74 20.75 -6.40
C LYS A 43 -2.28 19.46 -5.71
N MET A 44 -2.14 19.47 -4.38
CA MET A 44 -1.69 18.29 -3.62
C MET A 44 -2.68 17.13 -3.68
N PHE A 45 -3.98 17.41 -3.72
CA PHE A 45 -5.01 16.37 -3.83
C PHE A 45 -5.00 15.73 -5.22
N THR A 46 -4.90 16.56 -6.26
CA THR A 46 -4.79 16.06 -7.64
C THR A 46 -3.51 15.27 -7.84
N ALA A 47 -2.39 15.74 -7.30
CA ALA A 47 -1.11 15.02 -7.35
C ALA A 47 -1.19 13.66 -6.66
N LEU A 48 -1.84 13.58 -5.49
CA LEU A 48 -2.06 12.31 -4.79
C LEU A 48 -2.80 11.30 -5.66
N GLY A 49 -3.94 11.70 -6.23
CA GLY A 49 -4.73 10.79 -7.04
C GLY A 49 -4.01 10.35 -8.32
N ILE A 50 -3.23 11.23 -8.96
CA ILE A 50 -2.38 10.84 -10.10
C ILE A 50 -1.31 9.85 -9.65
N LEU A 51 -0.62 10.10 -8.53
CA LEU A 51 0.39 9.19 -8.00
C LEU A 51 -0.20 7.82 -7.68
N MET A 52 -1.41 7.76 -7.13
CA MET A 52 -2.11 6.49 -6.88
C MET A 52 -2.39 5.72 -8.18
N ILE A 53 -2.79 6.39 -9.26
CA ILE A 53 -3.00 5.76 -10.57
C ILE A 53 -1.68 5.24 -11.15
N VAL A 54 -0.62 6.06 -11.09
CA VAL A 54 0.71 5.66 -11.58
C VAL A 54 1.24 4.48 -10.77
N PHE A 55 1.09 4.51 -9.45
CA PHE A 55 1.49 3.43 -8.56
C PHE A 55 0.72 2.15 -8.85
N PHE A 56 -0.58 2.25 -9.11
CA PHE A 56 -1.41 1.12 -9.52
C PHE A 56 -0.95 0.51 -10.85
N ALA A 57 -0.74 1.34 -11.88
CA ALA A 57 -0.28 0.88 -13.19
C ALA A 57 1.12 0.23 -13.13
N ALA A 58 2.04 0.81 -12.36
CA ALA A 58 3.37 0.26 -12.14
C ALA A 58 3.30 -1.09 -11.39
N SER A 59 2.41 -1.21 -10.40
CA SER A 59 2.21 -2.45 -9.65
C SER A 59 1.66 -3.57 -10.53
N ILE A 60 0.66 -3.28 -11.38
CA ILE A 60 0.14 -4.24 -12.37
C ILE A 60 1.24 -4.67 -13.34
N SER A 61 2.04 -3.72 -13.82
CA SER A 61 3.13 -4.01 -14.75
C SER A 61 4.14 -5.00 -14.14
N LEU A 62 4.48 -4.82 -12.86
CA LEU A 62 5.35 -5.76 -12.14
C LEU A 62 4.72 -7.15 -12.03
N VAL A 63 3.42 -7.25 -11.71
CA VAL A 63 2.71 -8.54 -11.65
C VAL A 63 2.73 -9.24 -13.00
N ILE A 64 2.49 -8.52 -14.10
CA ILE A 64 2.53 -9.08 -15.46
C ILE A 64 3.93 -9.60 -15.79
N ILE A 65 4.98 -8.83 -15.49
CA ILE A 65 6.38 -9.24 -15.70
C ILE A 65 6.73 -10.49 -14.89
N ALA A 66 6.37 -10.49 -13.60
CA ALA A 66 6.59 -11.62 -12.71
C ALA A 66 5.85 -12.88 -13.17
N PHE A 67 4.59 -12.75 -13.56
CA PHE A 67 3.77 -13.87 -14.03
C PHE A 67 4.27 -14.43 -15.37
N SER A 68 4.67 -13.56 -16.30
CA SER A 68 5.25 -13.96 -17.59
C SER A 68 6.51 -14.81 -17.39
N PHE A 69 7.32 -14.47 -16.39
CA PHE A 69 8.51 -15.26 -16.05
C PHE A 69 8.21 -16.57 -15.33
N LEU A 70 7.23 -16.61 -14.43
CA LEU A 70 6.79 -17.88 -13.84
C LEU A 70 6.31 -18.83 -14.93
N TRP A 71 5.59 -18.31 -15.94
CA TRP A 71 5.14 -19.08 -17.09
C TRP A 71 6.28 -19.61 -17.96
N THR A 72 7.39 -18.87 -18.11
CA THR A 72 8.56 -19.37 -18.85
C THR A 72 9.39 -20.38 -18.06
N LEU A 73 9.36 -20.33 -16.72
CA LEU A 73 10.05 -21.31 -15.87
C LEU A 73 9.27 -22.63 -15.66
N MET A 74 7.94 -22.61 -15.63
CA MET A 74 7.11 -23.81 -15.38
C MET A 74 7.37 -24.99 -16.35
N PRO A 75 7.54 -24.80 -17.66
CA PRO A 75 7.84 -25.89 -18.59
C PRO A 75 9.19 -26.57 -18.31
N MET A 76 10.12 -25.88 -17.64
CA MET A 76 11.47 -26.41 -17.37
C MET A 76 11.54 -27.26 -16.10
N THR A 77 10.54 -27.20 -15.22
CA THR A 77 10.60 -27.85 -13.89
C THR A 77 9.54 -28.93 -13.67
N MET A 78 8.58 -29.11 -14.59
CA MET A 78 7.54 -30.14 -14.50
C MET A 78 7.77 -31.30 -15.50
N PRO A 79 7.96 -32.54 -15.03
CA PRO A 79 7.99 -33.72 -15.90
C PRO A 79 6.65 -33.88 -16.62
N GLY A 80 6.67 -33.92 -17.96
CA GLY A 80 5.47 -34.17 -18.79
C GLY A 80 4.77 -32.95 -19.36
N PHE A 81 5.27 -31.73 -19.14
CA PHE A 81 4.78 -30.55 -19.88
C PHE A 81 5.23 -30.65 -21.35
N PRO A 82 4.32 -30.45 -22.33
CA PRO A 82 4.68 -30.53 -23.73
C PRO A 82 5.71 -29.44 -24.05
N MET A 83 6.96 -29.86 -24.31
CA MET A 83 7.98 -28.96 -24.85
C MET A 83 7.47 -28.40 -26.17
N GLN A 84 7.54 -27.08 -26.32
CA GLN A 84 7.13 -26.40 -27.53
C GLN A 84 7.91 -26.99 -28.73
N PRO A 85 7.24 -27.52 -29.78
CA PRO A 85 7.93 -28.11 -30.92
C PRO A 85 8.78 -27.05 -31.62
N GLY A 86 10.10 -27.25 -31.66
CA GLY A 86 11.06 -26.30 -32.24
C GLY A 86 11.62 -25.24 -31.27
N GLY A 87 11.23 -25.27 -29.99
CA GLY A 87 11.89 -24.48 -28.96
C GLY A 87 13.17 -25.18 -28.51
N GLU A 88 14.33 -24.76 -29.04
CA GLU A 88 15.58 -25.02 -28.34
C GLU A 88 15.40 -24.51 -26.91
N ILE A 89 15.64 -25.36 -25.90
CA ILE A 89 15.74 -24.94 -24.51
C ILE A 89 17.02 -24.13 -24.42
N GLN A 90 16.97 -22.87 -24.85
CA GLN A 90 18.04 -21.94 -24.57
C GLN A 90 18.07 -21.79 -23.05
N PRO A 91 19.23 -21.99 -22.40
CA PRO A 91 19.35 -21.77 -20.98
C PRO A 91 19.01 -20.30 -20.72
N MET A 92 17.78 -20.06 -20.28
CA MET A 92 17.32 -18.73 -19.94
C MET A 92 18.16 -18.30 -18.75
N MET A 93 19.08 -17.35 -18.95
CA MET A 93 19.85 -16.77 -17.86
C MET A 93 18.87 -16.01 -16.97
N PRO A 94 18.58 -16.46 -15.74
CA PRO A 94 17.63 -15.76 -14.88
C PRO A 94 18.19 -14.41 -14.38
N GLY A 95 19.51 -14.19 -14.52
CA GLY A 95 20.21 -12.99 -14.06
C GLY A 95 19.58 -11.67 -14.51
N PRO A 96 19.47 -11.39 -15.82
CA PRO A 96 18.84 -10.16 -16.33
C PRO A 96 17.41 -9.96 -15.83
N PHE A 97 16.66 -11.04 -15.66
CA PHE A 97 15.28 -10.98 -15.18
C PHE A 97 15.21 -10.64 -13.68
N ILE A 98 16.04 -11.28 -12.85
CA ILE A 98 16.14 -10.99 -11.41
C ILE A 98 16.53 -9.52 -11.21
N TRP A 99 17.50 -9.02 -11.99
CA TRP A 99 17.84 -7.60 -11.98
C TRP A 99 16.67 -6.71 -12.40
N GLY A 100 15.90 -7.11 -13.41
CA GLY A 100 14.68 -6.41 -13.81
C GLY A 100 13.64 -6.30 -12.69
N ILE A 101 13.37 -7.39 -11.96
CA ILE A 101 12.49 -7.38 -10.79
C ILE A 101 13.04 -6.45 -9.70
N LEU A 102 14.34 -6.56 -9.38
CA LEU A 102 14.95 -5.75 -8.33
C LEU A 102 14.86 -4.25 -8.64
N ILE A 103 15.15 -3.86 -9.89
CA ILE A 103 15.00 -2.46 -10.34
C ILE A 103 13.55 -2.01 -10.22
N ALA A 104 12.59 -2.81 -10.69
CA ALA A 104 11.17 -2.48 -10.58
C ALA A 104 10.70 -2.36 -9.12
N ALA A 105 11.19 -3.23 -8.24
CA ALA A 105 10.89 -3.17 -6.81
C ALA A 105 11.44 -1.90 -6.16
N VAL A 106 12.65 -1.47 -6.52
CA VAL A 106 13.23 -0.19 -6.04
C VAL A 106 12.41 1.00 -6.54
N ILE A 107 11.99 1.01 -7.81
CA ILE A 107 11.13 2.06 -8.37
C ILE A 107 9.80 2.13 -7.62
N LEU A 108 9.14 0.99 -7.39
CA LEU A 108 7.90 0.94 -6.62
C LEU A 108 8.08 1.38 -5.17
N LEU A 109 9.21 1.06 -4.55
CA LEU A 109 9.54 1.52 -3.21
C LEU A 109 9.66 3.05 -3.16
N VAL A 110 10.37 3.67 -4.10
CA VAL A 110 10.46 5.14 -4.17
C VAL A 110 9.08 5.75 -4.40
N LEU A 111 8.31 5.18 -5.33
CA LEU A 111 6.98 5.68 -5.65
C LEU A 111 6.00 5.53 -4.47
N SER A 112 6.08 4.45 -3.70
CA SER A 112 5.25 4.26 -2.52
C SER A 112 5.59 5.26 -1.42
N ILE A 113 6.88 5.54 -1.18
CA ILE A 113 7.34 6.56 -0.22
C ILE A 113 6.78 7.93 -0.61
N VAL A 114 6.93 8.34 -1.88
CA VAL A 114 6.41 9.61 -2.36
C VAL A 114 4.88 9.67 -2.21
N THR A 115 4.18 8.60 -2.56
CA THR A 115 2.72 8.53 -2.44
C THR A 115 2.28 8.69 -0.99
N VAL A 116 2.93 8.01 -0.04
CA VAL A 116 2.62 8.10 1.39
C VAL A 116 2.85 9.50 1.95
N ILE A 117 3.94 10.17 1.54
CA ILE A 117 4.22 11.55 1.98
C ILE A 117 3.10 12.50 1.51
N ILE A 118 2.74 12.41 0.23
CA ILE A 118 1.67 13.24 -0.33
C ILE A 118 0.32 12.87 0.29
N ASP A 119 0.07 11.59 0.59
CA ASP A 119 -1.14 11.11 1.25
C ASP A 119 -1.33 11.77 2.63
N ILE A 120 -0.27 11.84 3.44
CA ILE A 120 -0.29 12.52 4.74
C ILE A 120 -0.62 14.01 4.56
N ILE A 121 0.10 14.69 3.65
CA ILE A 121 -0.10 16.12 3.40
C ILE A 121 -1.52 16.38 2.94
N ALA A 122 -2.06 15.55 2.05
CA ALA A 122 -3.40 15.67 1.53
C ALA A 122 -4.45 15.48 2.62
N HIS A 123 -4.32 14.47 3.49
CA HIS A 123 -5.23 14.27 4.61
C HIS A 123 -5.22 15.43 5.59
N LEU A 124 -4.05 15.94 5.96
CA LEU A 124 -3.94 17.07 6.88
C LEU A 124 -4.53 18.36 6.27
N ARG A 125 -4.26 18.63 4.98
CA ARG A 125 -4.84 19.77 4.25
C ARG A 125 -6.35 19.65 4.08
N ALA A 126 -6.86 18.46 3.77
CA ALA A 126 -8.30 18.22 3.68
C ALA A 126 -8.98 18.49 5.04
N GLY A 127 -8.33 18.09 6.12
CA GLY A 127 -8.78 18.40 7.48
C GLY A 127 -8.86 19.89 7.77
N THR A 128 -7.94 20.71 7.23
CA THR A 128 -8.01 22.17 7.38
C THR A 128 -9.04 22.83 6.46
N ILE A 129 -9.17 22.38 5.22
CA ILE A 129 -10.05 23.00 4.21
C ILE A 129 -11.52 22.74 4.51
N PHE A 130 -11.84 21.52 4.94
CA PHE A 130 -13.22 21.12 5.26
C PHE A 130 -13.55 21.22 6.75
N ASP A 131 -12.66 21.78 7.56
CA ASP A 131 -12.68 21.76 9.04
C ASP A 131 -13.11 20.40 9.63
N ASN A 132 -12.59 19.32 9.05
CA ASN A 132 -13.00 17.97 9.37
C ASN A 132 -11.95 17.29 10.25
N LYS A 133 -12.31 17.05 11.52
CA LYS A 133 -11.41 16.41 12.51
C LYS A 133 -10.95 15.01 12.09
N TRP A 134 -11.76 14.26 11.34
CA TRP A 134 -11.45 12.89 10.97
C TRP A 134 -10.34 12.82 9.92
N PHE A 135 -10.27 13.80 9.01
CA PHE A 135 -9.14 13.95 8.09
C PHE A 135 -7.83 14.26 8.86
N LYS A 136 -7.90 15.13 9.88
CA LYS A 136 -6.73 15.45 10.74
C LYS A 136 -6.25 14.19 11.48
N ILE A 137 -7.16 13.45 12.12
CA ILE A 137 -6.84 12.21 12.84
C ILE A 137 -6.26 11.15 11.87
N GLY A 138 -6.91 10.96 10.72
CA GLY A 138 -6.45 10.02 9.69
C GLY A 138 -5.06 10.36 9.14
N GLY A 139 -4.73 11.64 8.99
CA GLY A 139 -3.40 12.12 8.62
C GLY A 139 -2.35 11.83 9.71
N TRP A 140 -2.65 12.13 10.97
CA TRP A 140 -1.73 11.85 12.09
C TRP A 140 -1.50 10.35 12.32
N LEU A 141 -2.52 9.51 12.14
CA LEU A 141 -2.34 8.07 12.24
C LEU A 141 -1.41 7.52 11.16
N ARG A 142 -1.43 8.08 9.94
CA ARG A 142 -0.46 7.72 8.89
C ARG A 142 0.97 8.10 9.27
N VAL A 143 1.16 9.24 9.93
CA VAL A 143 2.47 9.58 10.52
C VAL A 143 2.87 8.55 11.57
N ALA A 144 1.96 8.17 12.46
CA ALA A 144 2.20 7.13 13.46
C ALA A 144 2.54 5.78 12.82
N VAL A 145 1.91 5.41 11.70
CA VAL A 145 2.25 4.22 10.90
C VAL A 145 3.71 4.29 10.44
N ILE A 146 4.17 5.41 9.86
CA ILE A 146 5.56 5.55 9.41
C ILE A 146 6.53 5.42 10.58
N VAL A 147 6.26 6.10 11.70
CA VAL A 147 7.12 6.01 12.90
C VAL A 147 7.15 4.58 13.42
N SER A 148 6.00 3.90 13.47
CA SER A 148 5.91 2.51 13.90
C SER A 148 6.66 1.57 12.96
N LEU A 149 6.64 1.80 11.64
CA LEU A 149 7.42 1.04 10.66
C LEU A 149 8.92 1.24 10.85
N ALA A 150 9.37 2.48 11.09
CA ALA A 150 10.76 2.81 11.33
C ALA A 150 11.32 2.12 12.58
N ILE A 151 10.47 1.82 13.56
CA ILE A 151 10.82 1.06 14.78
C ILE A 151 10.68 -0.45 14.55
N ALA A 152 9.60 -0.88 13.90
CA ALA A 152 9.29 -2.28 13.67
C ALA A 152 10.34 -2.97 12.79
N ILE A 153 10.82 -2.33 11.72
CA ILE A 153 11.80 -2.94 10.80
C ILE A 153 13.09 -3.33 11.54
N PRO A 154 13.78 -2.45 12.29
CA PRO A 154 14.93 -2.83 13.10
C PRO A 154 14.62 -3.94 14.10
N LEU A 155 13.48 -3.88 14.80
CA LEU A 155 13.11 -4.90 15.78
C LEU A 155 12.93 -6.28 15.14
N ILE A 156 12.33 -6.34 13.95
CA ILE A 156 12.16 -7.56 13.17
C ILE A 156 13.53 -8.11 12.76
N ILE A 157 14.43 -7.25 12.26
CA ILE A 157 15.80 -7.65 11.87
C ILE A 157 16.57 -8.21 13.07
N ILE A 158 16.50 -7.54 14.23
CA ILE A 158 17.15 -7.99 15.48
C ILE A 158 16.56 -9.34 15.91
N SER A 159 15.24 -9.50 15.86
CA SER A 159 14.55 -10.73 16.26
C SER A 159 14.86 -11.92 15.37
N LEU A 160 14.96 -11.69 14.05
CA LEU A 160 15.37 -12.72 13.08
C LEU A 160 16.84 -13.11 13.29
N SER A 161 17.71 -12.12 13.49
CA SER A 161 19.15 -12.36 13.69
C SER A 161 19.42 -13.11 15.00
N SER A 162 18.74 -12.73 16.09
CA SER A 162 18.89 -13.39 17.41
C SER A 162 18.37 -14.82 17.39
N ALA A 163 17.25 -15.08 16.72
CA ALA A 163 16.74 -16.44 16.54
C ALA A 163 17.71 -17.31 15.74
N GLY A 164 18.33 -16.78 14.68
CA GLY A 164 19.37 -17.47 13.91
C GLY A 164 20.59 -17.84 14.76
N ILE A 165 21.06 -16.91 15.61
CA ILE A 165 22.18 -17.15 16.53
C ILE A 165 21.82 -18.21 17.58
N LEU A 166 20.65 -18.11 18.21
CA LEU A 166 20.19 -19.06 19.22
C LEU A 166 19.99 -20.48 18.65
N GLY A 167 19.54 -20.59 17.40
CA GLY A 167 19.48 -21.85 16.68
C GLY A 167 20.87 -22.43 16.38
N ALA A 168 21.81 -21.59 15.93
CA ALA A 168 23.19 -22.02 15.66
C ALA A 168 23.93 -22.49 16.93
N LEU A 169 23.59 -21.93 18.10
CA LEU A 169 24.14 -22.30 19.40
C LEU A 169 23.43 -23.51 20.05
N GLY A 170 22.41 -24.08 19.41
CA GLY A 170 21.62 -25.18 19.97
C GLY A 170 20.79 -24.81 21.20
N ALA A 171 20.63 -23.51 21.48
CA ALA A 171 19.89 -22.99 22.64
C ALA A 171 18.37 -23.06 22.46
N ILE A 172 17.91 -23.19 21.22
CA ILE A 172 16.50 -23.40 20.87
C ILE A 172 16.40 -24.72 20.13
N ARG A 173 15.40 -25.54 20.49
CA ARG A 173 15.13 -26.78 19.79
C ARG A 173 14.68 -26.46 18.35
N PRO A 174 15.19 -27.15 17.32
CA PRO A 174 14.81 -26.90 15.92
C PRO A 174 13.29 -26.95 15.69
N GLU A 175 12.60 -27.79 16.45
CA GLU A 175 11.14 -27.97 16.43
C GLU A 175 10.34 -26.76 16.93
N THR A 176 10.89 -25.91 17.81
CA THR A 176 10.21 -24.73 18.35
C THR A 176 10.68 -23.42 17.72
N MET A 177 11.77 -23.44 16.97
CA MET A 177 12.36 -22.29 16.29
C MET A 177 11.39 -21.53 15.38
N PRO A 178 10.56 -22.19 14.53
CA PRO A 178 9.62 -21.48 13.65
C PRO A 178 8.56 -20.70 14.42
N PHE A 179 8.04 -21.26 15.52
CA PHE A 179 7.01 -20.62 16.34
C PHE A 179 7.58 -19.44 17.13
N HIS A 180 8.80 -19.58 17.65
CA HIS A 180 9.52 -18.49 18.33
C HIS A 180 9.83 -17.33 17.37
N VAL A 181 10.28 -17.65 16.15
CA VAL A 181 10.53 -16.65 15.09
C VAL A 181 9.22 -15.96 14.71
N LEU A 182 8.14 -16.71 14.51
CA LEU A 182 6.83 -16.16 14.19
C LEU A 182 6.37 -15.14 15.25
N LEU A 183 6.34 -15.53 16.52
CA LEU A 183 5.86 -14.65 17.59
C LEU A 183 6.73 -13.40 17.79
N SER A 184 8.03 -13.47 17.51
CA SER A 184 8.95 -12.36 17.77
C SER A 184 8.76 -11.18 16.80
N PHE A 185 8.34 -11.42 15.55
CA PHE A 185 8.00 -10.36 14.60
C PHE A 185 6.51 -10.05 14.51
N LEU A 186 5.62 -10.86 15.10
CA LEU A 186 4.18 -10.61 15.01
C LEU A 186 3.74 -9.36 15.77
N TRP A 187 4.31 -9.06 16.94
CA TRP A 187 3.86 -7.93 17.75
C TRP A 187 4.18 -6.54 17.15
N PRO A 188 5.37 -6.27 16.56
CA PRO A 188 5.62 -4.99 15.89
C PRO A 188 4.75 -4.85 14.64
N VAL A 189 4.56 -5.94 13.90
CA VAL A 189 3.67 -5.98 12.74
C VAL A 189 2.23 -5.70 13.15
N ALA A 190 1.75 -6.28 14.25
CA ALA A 190 0.40 -6.05 14.76
C ALA A 190 0.16 -4.57 15.06
N ILE A 191 1.12 -3.86 15.66
CA ILE A 191 1.03 -2.43 15.92
C ILE A 191 0.86 -1.64 14.61
N VAL A 192 1.72 -1.91 13.62
CA VAL A 192 1.66 -1.26 12.30
C VAL A 192 0.29 -1.51 11.63
N VAL A 193 -0.19 -2.75 11.68
CA VAL A 193 -1.48 -3.15 11.08
C VAL A 193 -2.65 -2.46 11.76
N ILE A 194 -2.68 -2.42 13.10
CA ILE A 194 -3.73 -1.74 13.86
C ILE A 194 -3.76 -0.25 13.55
N LEU A 195 -2.60 0.41 13.53
CA LEU A 195 -2.53 1.84 13.20
C LEU A 195 -2.98 2.11 11.76
N SER A 196 -2.60 1.25 10.81
CA SER A 196 -3.00 1.35 9.40
C SER A 196 -4.51 1.14 9.22
N LEU A 197 -5.09 0.18 9.96
CA LEU A 197 -6.51 -0.08 9.99
C LEU A 197 -7.27 1.14 10.51
N LEU A 198 -6.86 1.69 11.65
CA LEU A 198 -7.46 2.90 12.22
C LEU A 198 -7.36 4.09 11.25
N ALA A 199 -6.18 4.31 10.66
CA ALA A 199 -5.97 5.37 9.67
C ALA A 199 -6.95 5.27 8.49
N THR A 200 -7.22 4.04 8.04
CA THR A 200 -8.16 3.75 6.95
C THR A 200 -9.60 3.98 7.39
N ILE A 201 -10.00 3.51 8.58
CA ILE A 201 -11.33 3.75 9.15
C ILE A 201 -11.62 5.25 9.27
N PHE A 202 -10.67 6.04 9.78
CA PHE A 202 -10.87 7.48 9.89
C PHE A 202 -10.92 8.17 8.53
N SER A 203 -10.21 7.68 7.51
CA SER A 203 -10.40 8.17 6.14
C SER A 203 -11.82 7.89 5.63
N ILE A 204 -12.38 6.71 5.88
CA ILE A 204 -13.77 6.39 5.51
C ILE A 204 -14.74 7.41 6.12
N ILE A 205 -14.64 7.59 7.44
CA ILE A 205 -15.49 8.54 8.16
C ILE A 205 -15.29 9.95 7.61
N ALA A 206 -14.04 10.37 7.40
CA ALA A 206 -13.70 11.70 6.93
C ALA A 206 -14.34 12.04 5.57
N PHE A 207 -14.30 11.09 4.61
CA PHE A 207 -14.89 11.29 3.29
C PHE A 207 -16.42 11.41 3.34
N PHE A 208 -17.09 10.60 4.16
CA PHE A 208 -18.54 10.69 4.31
C PHE A 208 -19.00 11.95 5.05
N THR A 209 -18.19 12.48 5.97
CA THR A 209 -18.54 13.66 6.77
C THR A 209 -18.10 14.99 6.16
N ILE A 210 -17.66 15.04 4.90
CA ILE A 210 -17.36 16.32 4.23
C ILE A 210 -18.65 17.17 4.16
N PRO A 211 -18.62 18.46 4.52
CA PRO A 211 -19.80 19.31 4.47
C PRO A 211 -20.40 19.38 3.06
N GLU A 212 -21.72 19.47 2.96
CA GLU A 212 -22.45 19.75 1.71
C GLU A 212 -22.55 21.26 1.49
N GLU A 213 -22.73 21.68 0.23
CA GLU A 213 -22.61 23.08 -0.23
C GLU A 213 -23.55 24.08 0.49
N GLU A 214 -24.57 23.63 1.22
CA GLU A 214 -25.59 24.49 1.84
C GLU A 214 -25.19 25.08 3.21
N ALA A 215 -24.06 24.69 3.80
CA ALA A 215 -23.68 25.12 5.17
C ALA A 215 -22.85 26.41 5.25
N ILE A 216 -22.76 27.19 4.16
CA ILE A 216 -22.15 28.53 4.19
C ILE A 216 -23.26 29.55 3.93
N GLU A 217 -24.07 29.85 4.95
CA GLU A 217 -24.92 31.03 4.93
C GLU A 217 -24.03 32.27 4.71
N PRO A 218 -24.37 33.17 3.77
CA PRO A 218 -23.67 34.43 3.66
C PRO A 218 -23.90 35.22 4.96
N LYS A 219 -22.81 35.67 5.58
CA LYS A 219 -22.89 36.64 6.69
C LYS A 219 -23.80 37.80 6.24
N PRO A 220 -24.82 38.19 7.02
CA PRO A 220 -25.61 39.38 6.69
C PRO A 220 -24.66 40.58 6.59
N GLN A 221 -24.80 41.31 5.49
CA GLN A 221 -24.02 42.52 5.16
C GLN A 221 -24.29 43.65 6.13
#